data_AF-A0A925A3X4-F1
#
_entry.id   AF-A0A925A3X4-F1
#
_cell.length_a   1.000
_cell.length_b   1.000
_cell.length_c   1.000
_cell.angle_alpha   90.00
_cell.angle_beta   90.00
_cell.angle_gamma   90.00
#
_symmetry.space_group_name_H-M   'P 1'
#
loop_
_entity.id
_entity.type
_entity.pdbx_description
1 polymer ?
#
loop_
_entity_poly.entity_id
_entity_poly.type
_entity_poly.pdbx_seq_one_letter_code
_entity_poly.pdbx_strand_id
1 'polypeptide(L)' 'MKKFQEAKSLFESLEADADKFYNKANSAAGTRVRKGMQDLKNLAQTIRLEVQETKNKEAAKAKKK' A
#
# COMPACT_ATOMS: atom_id res chain seq x y z
N MET A 1 -1.79 -8.18 9.09
CA MET A 1 -2.16 -6.95 9.85
C MET A 1 -1.06 -5.89 9.86
N LYS A 2 0.20 -6.21 10.23
CA LYS A 2 1.30 -5.21 10.24
C LYS A 2 1.44 -4.43 8.92
N LYS A 3 1.56 -5.13 7.79
CA LYS A 3 1.64 -4.50 6.45
C LYS A 3 0.45 -3.62 6.08
N PHE A 4 -0.75 -3.96 6.57
CA PHE A 4 -1.95 -3.17 6.33
C PHE A 4 -1.91 -1.86 7.12
N GLN A 5 -1.40 -1.88 8.35
CA GLN A 5 -1.19 -0.66 9.15
C GLN A 5 -0.10 0.23 8.52
N GLU A 6 0.97 -0.36 8.00
CA GLU A 6 2.02 0.37 7.25
C GLU A 6 1.44 1.08 6.02
N ALA A 7 0.57 0.41 5.25
CA ALA A 7 -0.08 1.01 4.08
C ALA A 7 -0.96 2.21 4.46
N LYS A 8 -1.72 2.08 5.56
CA LYS A 8 -2.54 3.17 6.08
C LYS A 8 -1.69 4.35 6.52
N SER A 9 -0.63 4.11 7.30
CA SER A 9 0.27 5.16 7.78
C SER A 9 0.99 5.87 6.63
N LEU A 10 1.41 5.12 5.61
CA LEU A 10 2.00 5.71 4.41
C LEU A 10 1.01 6.64 3.72
N PHE A 11 -0.24 6.22 3.53
CA PHE A 11 -1.27 7.06 2.92
C PHE A 11 -1.51 8.36 3.72
N GLU A 12 -1.65 8.26 5.04
CA GLU A 12 -1.83 9.42 5.92
C GLU A 12 -0.63 10.39 5.83
N SER A 13 0.60 9.87 5.75
CA SER A 13 1.80 10.71 5.63
C SER A 13 1.87 11.53 4.33
N LEU A 14 1.17 11.08 3.27
CA LEU A 14 1.19 11.74 1.96
C LEU A 14 0.17 12.87 1.86
N GLU A 15 -0.79 12.96 2.79
CA GLU A 15 -1.88 13.93 2.74
C GLU A 15 -1.37 15.38 2.73
N ALA A 16 -0.36 15.68 3.56
CA ALA A 16 0.25 17.02 3.62
C ALA A 16 0.99 17.41 2.33
N ASP A 17 1.61 16.45 1.64
CA ASP A 17 2.26 16.71 0.36
C ASP A 17 1.24 16.75 -0.80
N ALA A 18 0.14 16.00 -0.70
CA ALA A 18 -0.98 16.08 -1.63
C ALA A 18 -1.63 17.47 -1.57
N ASP A 19 -1.94 17.99 -0.38
CA ASP A 19 -2.44 19.36 -0.20
C ASP A 19 -1.52 20.40 -0.83
N LYS A 20 -0.21 20.32 -0.54
CA LYS A 20 0.78 21.24 -1.13
C LYS A 20 0.85 21.13 -2.66
N PHE A 21 0.69 19.93 -3.22
CA PHE A 21 0.71 19.75 -4.67
C PHE A 21 -0.57 20.28 -5.33
N TYR A 22 -1.75 19.85 -4.87
CA TYR A 22 -3.03 20.17 -5.48
C TYR A 22 -3.47 21.62 -5.23
N ASN A 23 -3.24 22.16 -4.02
CA ASN A 23 -3.72 23.49 -3.64
C ASN A 23 -2.66 24.59 -3.79
N LYS A 24 -1.37 24.24 -3.74
CA LYS A 24 -0.26 25.22 -3.77
C LYS A 24 0.68 25.05 -4.97
N ALA A 25 0.34 24.19 -5.93
CA ALA A 25 1.11 23.91 -7.15
C ALA A 25 2.60 23.57 -6.88
N ASN A 26 2.90 22.92 -5.74
CA ASN A 26 4.27 22.61 -5.36
C ASN A 26 4.80 21.35 -6.08
N SER A 27 5.65 21.54 -7.09
CA SER A 27 6.22 20.45 -7.90
C SER A 27 7.04 19.43 -7.10
N ALA A 28 7.76 19.85 -6.05
CA ALA A 28 8.54 18.95 -5.21
C ALA A 28 7.64 18.07 -4.32
N ALA A 29 6.50 18.60 -3.88
CA ALA A 29 5.47 17.81 -3.19
C ALA A 29 4.84 16.79 -4.15
N GLY A 30 4.58 17.17 -5.41
CA GLY A 30 4.09 16.24 -6.43
C GLY A 30 5.02 15.04 -6.66
N THR A 31 6.33 15.26 -6.72
CA THR A 31 7.33 14.17 -6.82
C THR A 31 7.26 13.22 -5.62
N ARG A 32 7.10 13.76 -4.41
CA ARG A 32 6.99 12.96 -3.17
C ARG A 32 5.69 12.15 -3.12
N VAL A 33 4.55 12.77 -3.46
CA VAL A 33 3.25 12.07 -3.58
C VAL A 33 3.35 10.94 -4.59
N ARG A 34 3.89 11.19 -5.78
CA ARG A 34 4.05 10.16 -6.82
C ARG A 34 4.88 8.98 -6.34
N LYS A 35 6.02 9.24 -5.67
CA LYS A 35 6.87 8.17 -5.14
C LYS A 35 6.17 7.40 -4.02
N GLY A 36 5.56 8.10 -3.06
CA GLY A 36 4.82 7.46 -1.98
C GLY A 36 3.63 6.61 -2.47
N MET A 37 2.90 7.06 -3.49
CA MET A 37 1.82 6.28 -4.10
C MET A 37 2.36 5.04 -4.82
N GLN A 38 3.56 5.11 -5.40
CA GLN A 38 4.22 3.94 -6.00
C GLN A 38 4.65 2.92 -4.93
N ASP A 39 5.11 3.38 -3.76
CA ASP A 39 5.41 2.50 -2.63
C ASP A 39 4.14 1.87 -2.05
N LEU A 40 3.05 2.64 -1.94
CA LEU A 40 1.74 2.15 -1.51
C LEU A 40 1.20 1.07 -2.45
N LYS A 41 1.33 1.24 -3.77
CA LYS A 41 0.95 0.23 -4.77
C LYS A 41 1.69 -1.08 -4.54
N ASN A 42 3.00 -1.01 -4.30
CA ASN A 42 3.81 -2.20 -4.06
C ASN A 42 3.39 -2.91 -2.78
N LEU A 43 3.16 -2.16 -1.70
CA LEU A 43 2.73 -2.71 -0.42
C LEU A 43 1.34 -3.37 -0.52
N ALA A 44 0.39 -2.72 -1.21
CA ALA A 44 -0.92 -3.28 -1.48
C ALA A 44 -0.85 -4.60 -2.27
N GLN A 45 0.04 -4.66 -3.28
CA GLN A 45 0.27 -5.88 -4.05
C GLN A 45 0.83 -7.00 -3.17
N THR A 46 1.80 -6.71 -2.29
CA THR A 46 2.34 -7.69 -1.36
C THR A 46 1.26 -8.25 -0.44
N ILE A 47 0.40 -7.39 0.15
CA ILE A 47 -0.71 -7.82 1.01
C ILE A 47 -1.66 -8.75 0.24
N ARG A 48 -2.02 -8.39 -1.00
CA ARG A 48 -2.89 -9.22 -1.85
C ARG A 48 -2.28 -10.61 -2.07
N LEU A 49 -0.99 -10.69 -2.41
CA LEU A 49 -0.31 -11.97 -2.63
C LEU A 49 -0.28 -12.82 -1.37
N GLU A 50 0.01 -12.25 -0.20
CA GLU A 50 -0.02 -12.97 1.08
C GLU A 50 -1.39 -13.57 1.39
N VAL A 51 -2.46 -12.81 1.14
CA VAL A 51 -3.84 -13.31 1.32
C VAL A 51 -4.11 -14.48 0.38
N GLN A 52 -3.75 -14.36 -0.90
CA GLN A 52 -3.93 -15.42 -1.88
C GLN A 52 -3.14 -16.68 -1.51
N GLU A 53 -1.87 -16.53 -1.11
CA GLU A 53 -1.03 -17.65 -0.68
C GLU A 53 -1.60 -18.34 0.55
N THR A 54 -2.12 -17.57 1.51
CA THR A 54 -2.73 -18.12 2.73
C THR A 54 -3.95 -18.96 2.38
N LYS A 55 -4.85 -18.45 1.54
CA LYS A 55 -6.01 -19.21 1.04
C LYS A 55 -5.59 -20.48 0.28
N ASN A 56 -4.57 -20.38 -0.57
CA ASN A 56 -4.08 -21.53 -1.33
C ASN A 56 -3.47 -22.61 -0.41
N LYS A 57 -2.73 -22.20 0.64
CA LYS A 57 -2.16 -23.10 1.65
C LYS A 57 -3.25 -23.80 2.46
N GLU A 58 -4.31 -23.08 2.85
CA GLU A 58 -5.45 -23.66 3.55
C GLU A 58 -6.21 -24.67 2.67
N ALA A 59 -6.47 -24.30 1.41
CA ALA A 59 -7.10 -25.20 0.44
C ALA A 59 -6.27 -26.48 0.19
N ALA A 60 -4.94 -26.38 0.17
CA ALA A 60 -4.05 -27.53 0.02
C ALA A 60 -4.05 -28.45 1.26
N LYS A 61 -4.20 -27.89 2.47
CA LYS A 61 -4.34 -28.69 3.71
C LYS A 61 -5.66 -29.43 3.75
N ALA A 62 -6.76 -28.81 3.31
CA ALA A 62 -8.08 -29.43 3.25
C ALA A 62 -8.15 -30.63 2.30
N LYS A 63 -7.37 -30.62 1.20
CA LYS A 63 -7.31 -31.72 0.23
C LYS A 63 -6.47 -32.93 0.67
N LYS A 64 -5.65 -32.77 1.71
CA LYS A 64 -4.80 -33.85 2.26
C LYS A 64 -5.43 -34.57 3.46
N LYS A 65 -6.62 -34.14 3.87
CA LYS A 65 -7.42 -34.74 4.94
C LYS A 65 -8.61 -35.46 4.32
#